data_AF-L7JUG9-F1
#
_entry.id   AF-L7JUG9-F1
#
_cell.length_a   1.000
_cell.length_b   1.000
_cell.length_c   1.000
_cell.angle_alpha   90.00
_cell.angle_beta   90.00
_cell.angle_gamma   90.00
#
_symmetry.space_group_name_H-M   'P 1'
#
loop_
_entity.id
_entity.type
_entity.pdbx_description
1 polymer ?
#
loop_
_entity_poly.entity_id
_entity_poly.type
_entity_poly.pdbx_seq_one_letter_code
_entity_poly.pdbx_strand_id
1 'polypeptide(L)'
;MLPAKDYFTLLNLPHTFFIDKQTLKHNYYTQAKRYHPSMTGGNDNMFVGLKKAYDTLNNDLKRALYMHNSVHPAGARSALDADAADLSHVYELSERLSANDKNAQAELAERIDECKRFYYDPVYLGRWRYYERMRERMKDKEIDMRMLLL
;
A
#
# COMPACT_ATOMS: atom_id res chain seq x y z
N MET A 1 10.51 -21.13 9.24
CA MET A 1 10.82 -20.24 8.10
C MET A 1 10.02 -20.71 6.90
N LEU A 2 9.23 -19.84 6.27
CA LEU A 2 8.62 -20.18 4.99
C LEU A 2 9.71 -20.23 3.91
N PRO A 3 9.61 -21.13 2.90
CA PRO A 3 10.52 -21.09 1.77
C PRO A 3 10.49 -19.69 1.15
N ALA A 4 11.61 -19.24 0.60
CA ALA A 4 11.83 -17.93 -0.03
C ALA A 4 11.00 -17.72 -1.32
N LYS A 5 9.72 -18.12 -1.32
CA LYS A 5 8.77 -17.82 -2.36
C LYS A 5 8.29 -16.38 -2.16
N ASP A 6 8.42 -15.59 -3.21
CA ASP A 6 7.89 -14.24 -3.25
C ASP A 6 6.35 -14.24 -3.06
N TYR A 7 5.79 -13.10 -2.67
CA TYR A 7 4.37 -12.99 -2.33
C TYR A 7 3.44 -13.26 -3.52
N PHE A 8 3.87 -12.99 -4.75
CA PHE A 8 3.07 -13.28 -5.94
C PHE A 8 2.98 -14.77 -6.16
N THR A 9 4.11 -15.49 -6.11
CA THR A 9 4.15 -16.95 -6.19
C THR A 9 3.35 -17.59 -5.07
N LEU A 10 3.44 -17.08 -3.84
CA LEU A 10 2.70 -17.62 -2.69
C LEU A 10 1.18 -17.54 -2.87
N LEU A 11 0.70 -16.54 -3.60
CA LEU A 11 -0.72 -16.31 -3.88
C LEU A 11 -1.11 -16.66 -5.32
N ASN A 12 -0.27 -17.42 -6.04
CA ASN A 12 -0.51 -17.84 -7.43
C ASN A 12 -0.89 -16.68 -8.35
N LEU A 13 -0.13 -15.58 -8.28
CA LEU A 13 -0.32 -14.39 -9.09
C LEU A 13 0.90 -14.14 -9.98
N PRO A 14 0.72 -13.47 -11.15
CA PRO A 14 1.85 -12.96 -11.91
C PRO A 14 2.59 -11.88 -11.13
N HIS A 15 3.91 -11.78 -11.33
CA HIS A 15 4.76 -10.77 -10.71
C HIS A 15 4.62 -9.41 -11.43
N THR A 16 3.44 -8.79 -11.31
CA THR A 16 3.12 -7.50 -11.93
C THR A 16 2.56 -6.53 -10.89
N PHE A 17 2.76 -5.22 -11.10
CA PHE A 17 2.16 -4.22 -10.22
C PHE A 17 0.65 -4.17 -10.38
N PHE A 18 0.14 -4.15 -11.61
CA PHE A 18 -1.29 -4.23 -11.85
C PHE A 18 -1.72 -5.70 -11.73
N ILE A 19 -2.49 -6.01 -10.68
CA ILE A 19 -3.06 -7.33 -10.44
C ILE A 19 -4.58 -7.21 -10.30
N ASP A 20 -5.28 -8.28 -10.68
CA ASP A 20 -6.70 -8.41 -10.37
C ASP A 20 -6.91 -8.69 -8.87
N LYS A 21 -7.56 -7.76 -8.18
CA LYS A 21 -7.87 -7.85 -6.74
C LYS A 21 -8.88 -8.95 -6.42
N GLN A 22 -9.76 -9.31 -7.35
CA GLN A 22 -10.71 -10.41 -7.16
C GLN A 22 -9.98 -11.75 -7.19
N THR A 23 -9.10 -11.94 -8.18
CA THR A 23 -8.20 -13.11 -8.24
C THR A 23 -7.31 -13.20 -7.00
N LEU A 24 -6.69 -12.09 -6.56
CA LEU A 24 -5.92 -12.04 -5.31
C LEU A 24 -6.74 -12.53 -4.11
N LYS A 25 -7.95 -11.97 -3.94
CA LYS A 25 -8.85 -12.31 -2.84
C LYS A 25 -9.24 -13.78 -2.89
N HIS A 26 -9.64 -14.28 -4.05
CA HIS A 26 -9.99 -15.68 -4.26
C HIS A 26 -8.83 -16.61 -3.91
N ASN A 27 -7.64 -16.35 -4.43
CA ASN A 27 -6.45 -17.17 -4.18
C ASN A 27 -6.06 -17.17 -2.69
N TYR A 28 -6.12 -16.02 -2.03
CA TYR A 28 -5.88 -15.92 -0.60
C TYR A 28 -6.85 -16.81 0.21
N TYR A 29 -8.17 -16.67 0.02
CA TYR A 29 -9.13 -17.46 0.80
C TYR A 29 -9.00 -18.97 0.55
N THR A 30 -8.73 -19.38 -0.69
CA THR A 30 -8.49 -20.78 -1.04
C THR A 30 -7.29 -21.35 -0.29
N GLN A 31 -6.16 -20.63 -0.28
CA GLN A 31 -4.95 -21.08 0.43
C GLN A 31 -5.12 -20.97 1.95
N ALA A 32 -5.73 -19.89 2.44
CA ALA A 32 -5.97 -19.65 3.86
C ALA A 32 -6.84 -20.77 4.46
N LYS A 33 -7.89 -21.20 3.77
CA LYS A 33 -8.74 -22.33 4.19
C LYS A 33 -7.95 -23.64 4.28
N ARG A 34 -6.96 -23.86 3.40
CA ARG A 34 -6.12 -25.06 3.41
C ARG A 34 -5.13 -25.07 4.58
N TYR A 35 -4.51 -23.93 4.87
CA TYR A 35 -3.43 -23.83 5.84
C TYR A 35 -3.85 -23.30 7.21
N HIS A 36 -5.13 -22.96 7.41
CA HIS A 36 -5.63 -22.45 8.68
C HIS A 36 -5.23 -23.37 9.86
N PRO A 37 -4.78 -22.82 11.01
CA PRO A 37 -4.27 -23.62 12.13
C PRO A 37 -5.27 -24.63 12.69
N SER A 38 -6.58 -24.38 12.53
CA SER A 38 -7.64 -25.29 12.99
C SER A 38 -7.90 -26.47 12.05
N MET A 39 -7.29 -26.52 10.87
CA MET A 39 -7.49 -27.60 9.92
C MET A 39 -6.53 -28.74 10.20
N THR A 40 -6.97 -29.97 9.97
CA THR A 40 -6.09 -31.15 10.02
C THR A 40 -4.98 -31.01 8.97
N GLY A 41 -3.72 -30.97 9.41
CA GLY A 41 -2.58 -30.68 8.53
C GLY A 41 -2.39 -29.19 8.21
N GLY A 42 -3.03 -28.30 8.96
CA GLY A 42 -2.82 -26.86 8.90
C GLY A 42 -1.37 -26.46 9.20
N ASN A 43 -1.00 -25.24 8.82
CA ASN A 43 0.35 -24.72 9.00
C ASN A 43 0.30 -23.23 9.34
N ASP A 44 0.47 -22.93 10.62
CA ASP A 44 0.36 -21.57 11.15
C ASP A 44 1.36 -20.60 10.48
N ASN A 45 2.61 -21.03 10.30
CA ASN A 45 3.60 -20.23 9.59
C ASN A 45 3.14 -19.88 8.18
N MET A 46 2.60 -20.85 7.44
CA MET A 46 2.07 -20.64 6.08
C MET A 46 0.86 -19.70 6.09
N PHE A 47 -0.05 -19.87 7.04
CA PHE A 47 -1.21 -19.01 7.20
C PHE A 47 -0.82 -17.55 7.48
N VAL A 48 0.13 -17.33 8.39
CA VAL A 48 0.70 -16.00 8.68
C VAL A 48 1.37 -15.41 7.43
N GLY A 49 2.14 -16.21 6.69
CA GLY A 49 2.74 -15.79 5.43
C GLY A 49 1.74 -15.38 4.37
N LEU A 50 0.66 -16.16 4.19
CA LEU A 50 -0.43 -15.86 3.26
C LEU A 50 -1.13 -14.56 3.64
N LYS A 51 -1.40 -14.34 4.93
CA LYS A 51 -2.00 -13.10 5.41
C LYS A 51 -1.10 -11.89 5.09
N LYS A 52 0.19 -11.99 5.41
CA LYS A 52 1.15 -10.93 5.11
C LYS A 52 1.26 -10.64 3.61
N ALA A 53 1.29 -11.68 2.78
CA ALA A 53 1.31 -11.54 1.33
C ALA A 53 0.05 -10.86 0.81
N TYR A 54 -1.13 -11.27 1.30
CA TYR A 54 -2.40 -10.67 0.92
C TYR A 54 -2.46 -9.20 1.32
N ASP A 55 -2.14 -8.86 2.57
CA ASP A 55 -2.15 -7.49 3.08
C ASP A 55 -1.17 -6.58 2.29
N THR A 56 -0.05 -7.14 1.83
CA THR A 56 0.95 -6.42 1.04
C THR A 56 0.48 -6.22 -0.40
N LEU A 57 0.02 -7.26 -1.09
CA LEU A 57 -0.39 -7.18 -2.49
C LEU A 57 -1.75 -6.49 -2.68
N ASN A 58 -2.62 -6.50 -1.66
CA ASN A 58 -3.93 -5.86 -1.70
C ASN A 58 -3.85 -4.34 -1.54
N ASN A 59 -2.77 -3.80 -0.97
CA ASN A 59 -2.54 -2.36 -0.90
C ASN A 59 -1.54 -1.93 -1.98
N ASP A 60 -1.93 -0.99 -2.84
CA ASP A 60 -1.12 -0.62 -4.00
C ASP A 60 0.24 -0.02 -3.58
N LEU A 61 0.29 0.85 -2.57
CA LEU A 61 1.56 1.41 -2.08
C LEU A 61 2.45 0.31 -1.48
N LYS A 62 1.89 -0.57 -0.64
CA LYS A 62 2.67 -1.67 -0.04
C LYS A 62 3.21 -2.61 -1.11
N ARG A 63 2.43 -2.90 -2.15
CA ARG A 63 2.87 -3.71 -3.29
C ARG A 63 3.99 -3.03 -4.07
N ALA A 64 3.87 -1.73 -4.35
CA ALA A 64 4.92 -0.98 -5.04
C ALA A 64 6.23 -0.99 -4.24
N LEU A 65 6.16 -0.74 -2.92
CA LEU A 65 7.32 -0.82 -2.02
C LEU A 65 7.92 -2.23 -1.96
N TYR A 66 7.09 -3.27 -1.93
CA TYR A 66 7.53 -4.66 -1.94
C TYR A 66 8.30 -4.98 -3.23
N MET A 67 7.78 -4.57 -4.39
CA MET A 67 8.45 -4.76 -5.68
C MET A 67 9.77 -3.98 -5.75
N HIS A 68 9.77 -2.72 -5.31
CA HIS A 68 10.98 -1.89 -5.29
C HIS A 68 12.08 -2.49 -4.40
N ASN A 69 11.75 -2.91 -3.18
CA ASN A 69 12.72 -3.50 -2.25
C ASN A 69 13.21 -4.89 -2.69
N SER A 70 12.44 -5.60 -3.51
CA SER A 70 12.86 -6.87 -4.11
C SER A 70 13.92 -6.68 -5.20
N VAL A 71 13.95 -5.52 -5.85
CA VAL A 71 14.94 -5.14 -6.87
C VAL A 71 16.14 -4.40 -6.26
N HIS A 72 15.90 -3.59 -5.22
CA HIS A 72 16.91 -2.79 -4.53
C HIS A 72 16.97 -3.15 -3.04
N PRO A 73 17.77 -4.16 -2.65
CA PRO A 73 17.91 -4.57 -1.25
C PRO A 73 18.52 -3.47 -0.37
N ALA A 74 18.15 -3.47 0.91
CA ALA A 74 18.51 -2.45 1.90
C ALA A 74 20.02 -2.17 1.92
N GLY A 75 20.41 -0.97 1.47
CA GLY A 75 21.81 -0.55 1.31
C GLY A 75 21.97 0.65 0.35
N ALA A 76 21.04 0.82 -0.59
CA ALA A 76 20.95 2.02 -1.42
C ALA A 76 20.25 3.16 -0.63
N ARG A 77 21.03 4.13 -0.13
CA ARG A 77 20.52 5.31 0.59
C ARG A 77 19.65 6.22 -0.32
N SER A 78 18.54 6.70 0.25
CA SER A 78 17.94 8.04 0.08
C SER A 78 17.36 8.54 -1.25
N ALA A 79 16.90 7.69 -2.18
CA ALA A 79 16.08 8.20 -3.29
C ALA A 79 14.60 8.48 -2.90
N LEU A 80 14.23 8.23 -1.63
CA LEU A 80 12.90 8.52 -1.07
C LEU A 80 12.80 9.89 -0.39
N ASP A 81 13.90 10.64 -0.35
CA ASP A 81 13.91 11.98 0.23
C ASP A 81 13.31 12.94 -0.80
N ALA A 82 12.16 13.53 -0.43
CA ALA A 82 11.48 14.49 -1.28
C ALA A 82 12.34 15.74 -1.48
N ASP A 83 12.40 16.25 -2.71
CA ASP A 83 13.05 17.52 -3.01
C ASP A 83 12.32 18.67 -2.27
N ALA A 84 13.02 19.76 -1.97
CA ALA A 84 12.49 20.91 -1.24
C ALA A 84 11.24 21.52 -1.93
N ALA A 85 11.18 21.48 -3.27
CA ALA A 85 10.02 21.91 -4.03
C ALA A 85 8.79 21.02 -3.80
N ASP A 86 9.00 19.70 -3.68
CA ASP A 86 7.92 18.76 -3.37
C ASP A 86 7.37 18.96 -1.96
N LEU A 87 8.25 19.26 -1.00
CA LEU A 87 7.84 19.52 0.38
C LEU A 87 6.92 20.73 0.47
N SER A 88 7.25 21.84 -0.22
CA SER A 88 6.41 23.04 -0.23
C SER A 88 4.99 22.75 -0.74
N HIS A 89 4.87 22.02 -1.85
CA HIS A 89 3.58 21.65 -2.41
C HIS A 89 2.80 20.70 -1.50
N VAL A 90 3.48 19.75 -0.85
CA VAL A 90 2.87 18.86 0.14
C VAL A 90 2.34 19.65 1.33
N TYR A 91 3.04 20.69 1.80
CA TYR A 91 2.56 21.53 2.90
C TYR A 91 1.30 22.30 2.50
N GLU A 92 1.31 23.00 1.36
CA GLU A 92 0.17 23.76 0.87
C GLU A 92 -1.08 22.87 0.70
N LEU A 93 -0.92 21.70 0.09
CA LEU A 93 -2.00 20.74 -0.07
C LEU A 93 -2.53 20.27 1.30
N SER A 94 -1.65 20.08 2.29
CA SER A 94 -2.04 19.69 3.65
C SER A 94 -2.90 20.74 4.36
N GLU A 95 -2.57 22.02 4.17
CA GLU A 95 -3.31 23.14 4.76
C GLU A 95 -4.71 23.24 4.14
N ARG A 96 -4.78 23.19 2.80
CA ARG A 96 -6.06 23.20 2.06
C ARG A 96 -6.95 22.02 2.43
N LEU A 97 -6.38 20.81 2.56
CA LEU A 97 -7.10 19.64 3.05
C LEU A 97 -7.63 19.85 4.48
N SER A 98 -6.84 20.47 5.36
CA SER A 98 -7.27 20.77 6.73
C SER A 98 -8.39 21.80 6.80
N ALA A 99 -8.48 22.69 5.80
CA ALA A 99 -9.60 23.61 5.60
C ALA A 99 -10.82 22.96 4.91
N ASN A 100 -10.80 21.64 4.69
CA ASN A 100 -11.85 20.87 4.02
C ASN A 100 -12.14 21.33 2.57
N ASP A 101 -11.11 21.79 1.86
CA ASP A 101 -11.18 22.13 0.44
C ASP A 101 -11.44 20.86 -0.40
N LYS A 102 -12.60 20.79 -1.05
CA LYS A 102 -12.98 19.67 -1.93
C LYS A 102 -12.05 19.54 -3.14
N ASN A 103 -11.52 20.64 -3.65
CA ASN A 103 -10.58 20.62 -4.77
C ASN A 103 -9.25 19.99 -4.33
N ALA A 104 -8.81 20.24 -3.09
CA ALA A 104 -7.62 19.60 -2.52
C ALA A 104 -7.78 18.09 -2.36
N GLN A 105 -8.99 17.59 -2.07
CA GLN A 105 -9.26 16.15 -2.02
C GLN A 105 -9.14 15.49 -3.41
N ALA A 106 -9.71 16.13 -4.44
CA ALA A 106 -9.59 15.66 -5.82
C ALA A 106 -8.12 15.68 -6.28
N GLU A 107 -7.41 16.78 -6.01
CA GLU A 107 -5.99 16.93 -6.32
C GLU A 107 -5.15 15.83 -5.63
N LEU A 108 -5.38 15.55 -4.34
CA LEU A 108 -4.69 14.46 -3.64
C LEU A 108 -4.90 13.10 -4.32
N ALA A 109 -6.12 12.81 -4.79
CA ALA A 109 -6.40 11.57 -5.51
C ALA A 109 -5.66 11.51 -6.85
N GLU A 110 -5.66 12.59 -7.63
CA GLU A 110 -4.92 12.70 -8.89
C GLU A 110 -3.41 12.50 -8.70
N ARG A 111 -2.83 13.09 -7.64
CA ARG A 111 -1.41 12.91 -7.30
C ARG A 111 -1.08 11.48 -6.92
N ILE A 112 -1.96 10.79 -6.18
CA ILE A 112 -1.80 9.37 -5.89
C ILE A 112 -1.85 8.54 -7.17
N ASP A 113 -2.75 8.85 -8.10
CA ASP A 113 -2.85 8.13 -9.37
C ASP A 113 -1.67 8.43 -10.32
N GLU A 114 -1.09 9.63 -10.25
CA GLU A 114 0.21 9.94 -10.86
C GLU A 114 1.31 9.03 -10.29
N CYS A 115 1.45 8.96 -8.97
CA CYS A 115 2.42 8.07 -8.32
C CYS A 115 2.25 6.60 -8.71
N LYS A 116 1.01 6.11 -8.86
CA LYS A 116 0.75 4.73 -9.32
C LYS A 116 1.24 4.47 -10.74
N ARG A 117 1.19 5.46 -11.63
CA ARG A 117 1.69 5.32 -13.01
C ARG A 117 3.22 5.19 -13.05
N PHE A 118 3.89 5.83 -12.10
CA PHE A 118 5.35 5.83 -11.96
C PHE A 118 5.81 5.04 -10.72
N TYR A 119 5.10 3.95 -10.38
CA TYR A 119 5.33 3.17 -9.15
C TYR A 119 6.75 2.59 -9.01
N TYR A 120 7.48 2.48 -10.12
CA TYR A 120 8.85 1.96 -10.17
C TYR A 120 9.90 3.02 -9.86
N ASP A 121 9.53 4.30 -9.93
CA ASP A 121 10.43 5.42 -9.68
C ASP A 121 10.49 5.73 -8.17
N PRO A 122 11.68 5.73 -7.55
CA PRO A 122 11.85 6.01 -6.13
C PRO A 122 11.30 7.37 -5.69
N VAL A 123 11.38 8.41 -6.53
CA VAL A 123 10.88 9.76 -6.21
C VAL A 123 9.37 9.72 -6.07
N TYR A 124 8.69 9.09 -7.02
CA TYR A 124 7.23 8.93 -6.99
C TYR A 124 6.77 8.01 -5.85
N LEU A 125 7.54 6.98 -5.50
CA LEU A 125 7.29 6.18 -4.30
C LEU A 125 7.41 6.99 -3.02
N GLY A 126 8.44 7.85 -2.92
CA GLY A 126 8.61 8.79 -1.82
C GLY A 126 7.38 9.68 -1.66
N ARG A 127 7.00 10.39 -2.71
CA ARG A 127 5.80 11.24 -2.78
C ARG A 127 4.53 10.49 -2.38
N TRP A 128 4.33 9.29 -2.91
CA TRP A 128 3.14 8.49 -2.63
C TRP A 128 3.01 8.18 -1.13
N ARG A 129 4.11 7.88 -0.44
CA ARG A 129 4.09 7.68 1.02
C ARG A 129 3.60 8.94 1.76
N TYR A 130 3.94 10.14 1.30
CA TYR A 130 3.42 11.38 1.89
C TYR A 130 1.92 11.53 1.64
N TYR A 131 1.47 11.37 0.39
CA TYR A 131 0.06 11.50 0.03
C TYR A 131 -0.84 10.47 0.73
N GLU A 132 -0.37 9.24 0.91
CA GLU A 132 -1.09 8.21 1.66
C GLU A 132 -1.26 8.58 3.13
N ARG A 133 -0.20 9.09 3.79
CA ARG A 133 -0.29 9.60 5.17
C ARG A 133 -1.27 10.76 5.29
N MET A 134 -1.29 11.67 4.31
CA MET A 134 -2.26 12.76 4.28
C MET A 134 -3.68 12.23 4.16
N ARG A 135 -3.91 11.29 3.24
CA ARG A 135 -5.22 10.66 3.03
C ARG A 135 -5.73 9.92 4.27
N GLU A 136 -4.86 9.21 4.99
CA GLU A 136 -5.21 8.53 6.24
C GLU A 136 -5.67 9.53 7.31
N ARG A 137 -4.91 10.60 7.55
CA ARG A 137 -5.31 11.66 8.50
C ARG A 137 -6.66 12.30 8.18
N MET A 138 -7.00 12.42 6.90
CA MET A 138 -8.28 12.97 6.48
C MET A 138 -9.45 12.03 6.79
N LYS A 139 -9.26 10.71 6.66
CA LYS A 139 -10.28 9.72 7.04
C LYS A 139 -10.55 9.74 8.53
N ASP A 140 -9.51 9.85 9.35
CA ASP A 140 -9.65 9.91 10.81
C ASP A 140 -10.46 11.15 11.24
N LYS A 141 -10.17 12.32 10.66
CA LYS A 141 -10.96 13.55 10.90
C LYS A 141 -12.42 13.43 10.48
N GLU A 142 -12.69 12.75 9.37
CA GLU A 142 -14.07 12.52 8.90
C GLU A 142 -14.84 11.62 9.87
N ILE A 143 -14.19 10.60 10.44
CA ILE A 143 -14.77 9.72 11.46
C ILE A 143 -15.05 10.50 12.75
N ASP A 144 -14.10 11.29 13.24
CA ASP A 144 -14.27 12.11 14.45
C ASP A 144 -15.42 13.11 14.32
N MET A 145 -15.51 13.83 13.20
CA MET A 145 -16.63 14.74 12.94
C MET A 145 -17.99 14.01 12.89
N ARG A 146 -18.04 12.80 12.35
CA ARG A 146 -19.28 12.00 12.32
C ARG A 146 -19.68 11.50 13.70
N MET A 147 -18.72 11.16 14.56
CA MET A 147 -19.01 10.74 15.94
C MET A 147 -19.49 11.89 16.82
N LEU A 148 -19.07 13.14 16.55
CA LEU A 148 -19.54 14.33 17.28
C LEU A 148 -20.98 14.76 16.93
N LEU A 149 -21.54 14.21 15.85
CA LEU A 149 -22.90 14.52 15.36
C LEU A 149 -23.94 13.44 15.72
N LEU A 150 -23.54 12.42 16.48
CA LEU A 150 -24.37 11.31 16.97
C LEU A 150 -24.53 11.39 18.50
#